data_AF-A0A956V9T1-F1
#
_entry.id   AF-A0A956V9T1-F1
#
_cell.length_a   1.000
_cell.length_b   1.000
_cell.length_c   1.000
_cell.angle_alpha   90.00
_cell.angle_beta   90.00
_cell.angle_gamma   90.00
#
_symmetry.space_group_name_H-M   'P 1'
#
loop_
_entity.id
_entity.type
_entity.pdbx_description
1 polymer ?
#
loop_
_entity_poly.entity_id
_entity_poly.type
_entity_poly.pdbx_seq_one_letter_code
_entity_poly.pdbx_strand_id
1 'polypeptide(L)' 'MRILISNDDGIFSPGLKALAEVAEAFGEV' A
#
# COMPACT_ATOMS: atom_id res chain seq x y z
N MET A 1 -11.23 6.51 6.84
CA MET A 1 -11.40 5.73 5.60
C MET A 1 -10.53 4.50 5.72
N ARG A 2 -10.96 3.34 5.20
CA ARG A 2 -10.14 2.11 5.15
C ARG A 2 -9.75 1.86 3.70
N ILE A 3 -8.47 1.62 3.45
CA ILE A 3 -7.87 1.52 2.12
C ILE A 3 -7.31 0.10 1.98
N LEU A 4 -7.68 -0.61 0.92
CA LEU A 4 -7.09 -1.91 0.59
C LEU A 4 -6.11 -1.75 -0.56
N ILE A 5 -4.87 -2.19 -0.37
CA ILE A 5 -3.81 -2.10 -1.38
C ILE A 5 -3.37 -3.51 -1.78
N SER A 6 -3.18 -3.71 -3.08
CA SER A 6 -2.65 -4.94 -3.67
C SER A 6 -1.79 -4.59 -4.87
N ASN A 7 -0.88 -5.50 -5.24
CA ASN A 7 -0.16 -5.47 -6.52
C ASN A 7 -0.05 -6.90 -7.09
N ASP A 8 0.53 -7.03 -8.28
CA ASP A 8 0.79 -8.29 -8.98
C ASP A 8 2.27 -8.74 -8.92
N ASP A 9 3.21 -7.87 -8.52
CA ASP A 9 4.63 -8.24 -8.35
C ASP A 9 4.92 -9.09 -7.09
N GLY A 10 3.95 -9.19 -6.17
CA GLY A 10 4.04 -9.97 -4.94
C GLY A 10 4.38 -9.18 -3.67
N ILE A 11 4.25 -9.86 -2.51
CA ILE A 11 4.26 -9.24 -1.17
C ILE A 11 5.59 -8.56 -0.78
N PHE A 12 6.71 -8.95 -1.41
CA PHE A 12 8.02 -8.35 -1.15
C PHE A 12 8.36 -7.19 -2.11
N SER A 13 7.42 -6.78 -2.95
CA SER A 13 7.64 -5.68 -3.89
C SER A 13 7.95 -4.38 -3.15
N PRO A 14 9.04 -3.68 -3.50
CA PRO A 14 9.33 -2.37 -2.93
C PRO A 14 8.24 -1.35 -3.31
N GLY A 15 7.58 -1.54 -4.45
CA GLY A 15 6.47 -0.69 -4.90
C GLY A 15 5.22 -0.81 -4.02
N LEU A 16 4.87 -2.04 -3.60
CA LEU A 16 3.75 -2.27 -2.69
C LEU A 16 3.96 -1.55 -1.35
N LYS A 17 5.18 -1.64 -0.81
CA LYS A 17 5.56 -0.97 0.44
C LYS A 17 5.51 0.56 0.30
N ALA A 18 6.08 1.10 -0.77
CA ALA A 18 6.09 2.55 -0.99
C ALA A 18 4.68 3.13 -1.17
N LEU A 19 3.80 2.40 -1.85
CA LEU A 19 2.41 2.83 -2.03
C LEU A 19 1.62 2.83 -0.70
N ALA A 20 1.84 1.80 0.14
CA ALA A 20 1.23 1.75 1.47
C ALA A 20 1.65 2.94 2.35
N GLU A 21 2.95 3.25 2.39
CA GLU A 21 3.50 4.38 3.17
C GLU A 21 2.86 5.73 2.81
N VAL A 22 2.66 6.00 1.51
CA VAL A 22 2.03 7.25 1.07
C VAL A 22 0.52 7.26 1.38
N ALA A 23 -0.15 6.11 1.26
CA ALA A 23 -1.59 5.99 1.48
C ALA A 23 -2.02 6.17 2.95
N GLU A 24 -1.13 5.91 3.92
CA GLU A 24 -1.36 6.14 5.36
C GLU A 24 -1.73 7.60 5.67
N ALA A 25 -1.29 8.56 4.85
CA ALA A 25 -1.66 9.97 5.00
C ALA A 25 -3.15 10.25 4.73
N PHE A 26 -3.88 9.30 4.11
CA PHE A 26 -5.27 9.46 3.67
C PHE A 26 -6.25 8.52 4.39
N GLY A 27 -5.78 7.53 5.14
CA GLY A 27 -6.62 6.58 5.86
C GLY A 27 -5.83 5.42 6.46
N GLU A 28 -6.57 4.50 7.09
CA GLU A 28 -6.03 3.23 7.57
C GLU A 28 -5.81 2.31 6.36
N VAL A 29 -4.57 1.87 6.14
CA VAL A 29 -4.12 1.00 5.05
C VAL A 29 -3.98 -0.43 5.55
#